data_AF-A0A7H9B150-F1
#
_entry.id   AF-A0A7H9B150-F1
#
_cell.length_a   1.000
_cell.length_b   1.000
_cell.length_c   1.000
_cell.angle_alpha   90.00
_cell.angle_beta   90.00
_cell.angle_gamma   90.00
#
_symmetry.space_group_name_H-M   'P 1'
#
loop_
_entity.id
_entity.type
_entity.pdbx_description
1 polymer ?
#
loop_
_entity_poly.entity_id
_entity_poly.type
_entity_poly.pdbx_seq_one_letter_code
_entity_poly.pdbx_strand_id
1 'polypeptide(L)'
;MVLDPSRYQDRRTWKMTPAMLRARQPFFKMNMVGLGVLLGVTGGVYYYTYNFLHKDNDFEDVPIPPIDEKELQKLKKEYEMHKANRDKQ
;
A
#
# COMPACT_ATOMS: atom_id res chain seq x y z
N MET A 1 -3.29 39.53 1.01
CA MET A 1 -2.68 39.54 2.36
C MET A 1 -1.21 39.19 2.19
N VAL A 2 -0.30 40.07 2.62
CA VAL A 2 1.10 39.71 2.80
C VAL A 2 1.11 38.68 3.94
N LEU A 3 1.72 37.51 3.72
CA LEU A 3 1.84 36.48 4.75
C LEU A 3 2.88 36.93 5.78
N ASP A 4 2.49 37.89 6.62
CA ASP A 4 3.34 38.29 7.74
C ASP A 4 3.45 37.11 8.70
N PRO A 5 4.67 36.64 8.98
CA PRO A 5 4.87 35.54 9.91
C PRO A 5 4.32 35.90 11.29
N SER A 6 3.58 34.97 11.87
CA SER A 6 3.02 35.15 13.22
C SER A 6 4.14 35.41 14.24
N ARG A 7 3.83 36.07 15.37
CA ARG A 7 4.79 36.29 16.47
C ARG A 7 5.40 35.01 17.04
N TYR A 8 4.82 33.87 16.72
CA TYR A 8 5.26 32.55 17.14
C TYR A 8 6.24 31.91 16.15
N GLN A 9 6.44 32.47 14.95
CA GLN A 9 7.37 32.01 13.94
C GLN A 9 8.56 32.95 13.80
N ASP A 10 9.75 32.37 13.62
CA ASP A 10 10.96 33.13 13.32
C ASP A 10 10.87 33.69 11.89
N ARG A 11 11.02 35.02 11.71
CA ARG A 11 10.92 35.67 10.39
C ARG A 11 12.07 35.31 9.45
N ARG A 12 13.22 34.90 9.99
CA ARG A 12 14.41 34.58 9.19
C ARG A 12 14.46 33.11 8.83
N THR A 13 14.12 32.23 9.77
CA THR A 13 14.27 30.77 9.60
C THR A 13 12.95 30.05 9.40
N TRP A 14 11.81 30.73 9.57
CA TRP A 14 10.45 30.16 9.49
C TRP A 14 10.18 29.02 10.47
N LYS A 15 11.08 28.82 11.43
CA LYS A 15 10.98 27.80 12.47
C LYS A 15 10.00 28.24 13.55
N MET A 16 9.52 27.24 14.28
CA MET A 16 8.71 27.49 15.46
C MET A 16 9.55 28.05 16.58
N THR A 17 9.09 29.12 17.23
CA THR A 17 9.74 29.64 18.44
C THR A 17 9.48 28.72 19.64
N PRO A 18 10.33 28.77 20.69
CA PRO A 18 10.12 28.00 21.92
C PRO A 18 8.77 28.28 22.59
N ALA A 19 8.25 29.51 22.47
CA ALA A 19 6.93 29.87 22.98
C ALA A 19 5.82 29.08 22.27
N MET A 20 5.92 28.90 20.95
CA MET A 20 4.96 28.10 20.19
C MET A 20 5.01 26.62 20.57
N LEU A 21 6.22 26.08 20.76
CA LEU A 21 6.40 24.68 21.15
C LEU A 21 5.76 24.40 22.51
N ARG A 22 5.89 25.32 23.48
CA ARG A 22 5.25 25.22 24.80
C ARG A 22 3.72 25.27 24.69
N ALA A 23 3.19 26.19 23.89
CA ALA A 23 1.74 26.30 23.69
C ALA A 23 1.11 25.03 23.08
N ARG A 24 1.89 24.24 22.34
CA ARG A 24 1.44 23.01 21.69
C ARG A 24 1.59 21.73 22.52
N GLN A 25 2.37 21.77 23.62
CA GLN A 25 2.58 20.62 24.51
C GLN A 25 1.28 19.90 24.92
N PRO A 26 0.21 20.58 25.36
CA PRO A 26 -1.00 19.88 25.83
C PRO A 26 -1.75 19.14 24.71
N PHE A 27 -1.65 19.61 23.46
CA PHE A 27 -2.37 19.01 22.33
C PHE A 27 -1.64 17.82 21.70
N PHE A 28 -0.34 17.66 21.97
CA PHE A 28 0.46 16.61 21.34
C PHE A 28 -0.14 15.22 21.56
N LYS A 29 -0.56 14.91 22.79
CA LYS A 29 -1.15 13.61 23.12
C LYS A 29 -2.43 13.34 22.33
N MET A 30 -3.38 14.29 22.33
CA MET A 30 -4.65 14.11 21.64
C MET A 30 -4.48 14.04 20.12
N ASN A 31 -3.54 14.80 19.56
CA ASN A 31 -3.20 14.72 18.14
C ASN A 31 -2.58 13.37 17.77
N MET A 32 -1.73 12.80 18.63
CA MET A 32 -1.14 11.46 18.41
C MET A 32 -2.19 10.36 18.52
N VAL A 33 -3.15 10.47 19.43
CA VAL A 33 -4.29 9.55 19.49
C VAL A 33 -5.11 9.65 18.21
N GLY A 34 -5.46 10.87 17.77
CA GLY A 34 -6.19 11.08 16.53
C GLY A 34 -5.46 10.52 15.30
N LEU A 35 -4.15 10.74 15.21
CA LEU A 35 -3.31 10.15 14.16
C LEU A 35 -3.33 8.62 14.21
N GLY A 36 -3.21 8.04 15.41
CA GLY A 36 -3.28 6.59 15.62
C GLY A 36 -4.61 5.99 15.20
N VAL A 37 -5.73 6.67 15.48
CA VAL A 37 -7.06 6.24 15.02
C VAL A 37 -7.15 6.29 13.50
N LEU A 38 -6.72 7.38 12.86
CA LEU A 38 -6.76 7.52 11.40
C LEU A 38 -5.94 6.42 10.69
N LEU A 39 -4.71 6.20 11.15
CA LEU A 39 -3.83 5.16 10.61
C LEU A 39 -4.34 3.75 10.95
N GLY A 40 -4.88 3.56 12.15
CA GLY A 40 -5.45 2.29 12.59
C GLY A 40 -6.67 1.88 11.77
N VAL A 41 -7.57 2.81 11.46
CA VAL A 41 -8.75 2.54 10.63
C VAL A 41 -8.33 2.23 9.19
N THR A 42 -7.49 3.07 8.58
CA THR A 42 -7.04 2.83 7.20
C THR A 42 -6.23 1.54 7.09
N GLY A 43 -5.23 1.34 7.96
CA GLY A 43 -4.43 0.12 8.01
C GLY A 43 -5.28 -1.13 8.31
N GLY A 44 -6.26 -1.02 9.21
CA GLY A 44 -7.18 -2.11 9.52
C GLY A 44 -8.04 -2.53 8.33
N VAL A 45 -8.56 -1.58 7.56
CA VAL A 45 -9.33 -1.88 6.33
C VAL A 45 -8.45 -2.59 5.30
N TYR A 46 -7.23 -2.10 5.05
CA TYR A 46 -6.30 -2.74 4.12
C TYR A 46 -5.91 -4.14 4.59
N TYR A 47 -5.58 -4.29 5.86
CA TYR A 47 -5.19 -5.57 6.45
C TYR A 47 -6.34 -6.58 6.40
N TYR A 48 -7.56 -6.17 6.77
CA TYR A 48 -8.74 -7.01 6.70
C TYR A 48 -9.00 -7.45 5.27
N THR A 49 -9.01 -6.52 4.32
CA THR A 49 -9.26 -6.80 2.90
C THR A 49 -8.20 -7.75 2.34
N TYR A 50 -6.93 -7.50 2.65
CA TYR A 50 -5.83 -8.37 2.24
C TYR A 50 -6.02 -9.79 2.78
N ASN A 51 -6.26 -9.94 4.08
CA ASN A 51 -6.45 -11.25 4.70
C ASN A 51 -7.72 -11.96 4.20
N PHE A 52 -8.79 -11.22 3.95
CA PHE A 52 -10.04 -11.74 3.42
C PHE A 52 -9.86 -12.26 1.98
N LEU A 53 -9.22 -11.49 1.09
CA LEU A 53 -8.99 -11.91 -0.30
C LEU A 53 -8.07 -13.15 -0.41
N HIS A 54 -7.13 -13.32 0.51
CA HIS A 54 -6.22 -14.47 0.48
C HIS A 54 -6.80 -15.72 1.15
N LYS A 55 -8.02 -15.64 1.69
CA LYS A 55 -8.64 -16.74 2.42
C LYS A 55 -9.29 -17.75 1.48
N ASP A 56 -9.81 -17.29 0.36
CA ASP A 56 -10.51 -18.12 -0.62
C ASP A 56 -9.61 -18.31 -1.84
N ASN A 57 -9.12 -19.54 -2.01
CA ASN A 57 -8.45 -19.97 -3.24
C ASN A 57 -9.50 -20.31 -4.31
N ASP A 58 -10.42 -19.39 -4.60
CA ASP A 58 -11.51 -19.55 -5.60
C ASP A 58 -11.00 -19.81 -7.04
N PHE A 59 -9.68 -19.87 -7.24
CA PHE A 59 -9.02 -20.27 -8.49
C PHE A 59 -8.59 -21.74 -8.53
N GLU A 60 -8.73 -22.50 -7.43
CA GLU A 60 -8.37 -23.93 -7.38
C GLU A 60 -9.45 -24.82 -8.02
N ASP A 61 -10.72 -24.40 -7.95
CA ASP A 61 -11.87 -25.17 -8.40
C ASP A 61 -12.26 -24.90 -9.87
N VAL A 62 -11.28 -24.60 -10.74
CA VAL A 62 -11.51 -24.62 -12.19
C VAL A 62 -11.23 -26.05 -12.68
N PRO A 63 -12.26 -26.87 -12.96
CA PRO A 63 -12.03 -28.21 -13.49
C PRO A 63 -11.31 -28.09 -14.83
N ILE A 64 -10.11 -28.66 -14.92
CA ILE A 64 -9.37 -28.72 -16.17
C ILE A 64 -10.20 -29.63 -17.10
N PRO A 65 -10.66 -29.14 -18.26
CA PRO A 65 -11.37 -30.01 -19.20
C PRO A 65 -10.46 -31.18 -19.59
N PRO A 66 -10.99 -32.40 -19.81
CA PRO A 66 -10.17 -33.51 -20.27
C PRO A 66 -9.54 -33.14 -21.62
N ILE A 67 -8.20 -33.06 -21.65
CA ILE A 67 -7.41 -32.70 -22.83
C ILE A 67 -7.02 -33.99 -23.56
N ASP A 68 -7.15 -34.03 -24.89
CA ASP A 68 -6.62 -35.12 -25.73
C ASP A 68 -5.08 -35.14 -25.63
N GLU A 69 -4.48 -36.32 -25.48
CA GLU A 69 -3.03 -36.51 -25.35
C GLU A 69 -2.24 -35.86 -26.51
N LYS A 70 -2.85 -35.81 -27.70
CA LYS A 70 -2.27 -35.16 -28.89
C LYS A 70 -2.18 -33.64 -28.74
N GLU A 71 -3.23 -33.02 -28.20
CA GLU A 71 -3.25 -31.58 -27.95
C GLU A 71 -2.28 -31.20 -26.83
N LEU A 72 -2.15 -32.04 -25.80
CA LEU A 72 -1.20 -31.84 -24.70
C LEU A 72 0.25 -31.79 -25.19
N GLN A 73 0.62 -32.68 -26.12
CA GLN A 73 1.96 -32.68 -26.71
C GLN A 73 2.23 -31.43 -27.55
N LYS A 74 1.22 -30.96 -28.30
CA LYS A 74 1.33 -29.73 -29.08
C LYS A 74 1.52 -28.51 -28.18
N LEU A 75 0.69 -28.39 -27.14
CA LEU A 75 0.76 -27.32 -26.13
C LEU A 75 2.11 -27.27 -25.40
N LYS A 76 2.65 -28.44 -25.02
CA LYS A 76 3.99 -28.53 -24.40
C LYS A 76 5.09 -28.02 -25.34
N LYS A 77 5.06 -28.41 -26.61
CA LYS A 77 6.03 -27.92 -27.61
C LYS A 77 5.93 -26.42 -27.81
N GLU A 78 4.72 -25.87 -27.91
CA GLU A 78 4.50 -24.42 -28.02
C GLU A 78 5.03 -23.67 -26.79
N TYR A 79 4.77 -24.18 -25.59
CA TYR A 79 5.27 -23.61 -24.34
C TYR A 79 6.82 -23.60 -24.29
N GLU A 80 7.45 -24.72 -24.64
CA GLU A 80 8.92 -24.82 -24.67
C GLU A 80 9.55 -23.85 -25.68
N MET A 81 8.93 -23.70 -26.86
CA MET A 81 9.38 -22.71 -27.85
C MET A 81 9.23 -21.27 -27.35
N HIS A 82 8.10 -20.93 -26.73
CA HIS A 82 7.88 -19.60 -26.16
C HIS A 82 8.85 -19.29 -25.01
N LYS A 83 9.10 -20.26 -24.13
CA LYS A 83 10.08 -20.15 -23.05
C LYS A 83 11.48 -19.90 -23.60
N ALA A 84 11.91 -20.71 -24.58
CA ALA A 84 13.21 -20.54 -25.22
C ALA A 84 13.36 -19.20 -25.95
N ASN A 85 12.29 -18.66 -26.54
CA ASN A 85 12.30 -17.34 -27.18
C ASN A 85 12.38 -16.19 -26.17
N ARG A 86 11.67 -16.30 -25.03
CA ARG A 86 11.75 -15.32 -23.94
C ARG A 86 13.14 -15.30 -23.31
N ASP A 87 13.75 -16.47 -23.12
CA ASP A 87 15.08 -16.58 -22.49
C ASP A 87 16.23 -16.18 -23.45
N LYS A 88 15.92 -15.95 -24.74
CA LYS A 88 16.84 -15.44 -25.78
C LYS A 88 16.75 -13.93 -26.03
N GLN A 89 15.72 -13.25 -25.51
CA GLN A 89 15.57 -11.79 -25.54
C GLN A 89 16.25 -11.17 -24.32
#